data_AF-D7KGI9-F1
#
_entry.id   AF-D7KGI9-F1
#
_cell.length_a   1.000
_cell.length_b   1.000
_cell.length_c   1.000
_cell.angle_alpha   90.00
_cell.angle_beta   90.00
_cell.angle_gamma   90.00
#
_symmetry.space_group_name_H-M   'P 1'
#
loop_
_entity.id
_entity.type
_entity.pdbx_description
1 polymer ?
#
loop_
_entity_poly.entity_id
_entity_poly.type
_entity_poly.pdbx_seq_one_letter_code
_entity_poly.pdbx_strand_id
1 'polypeptide(L)'
;MFPRSPYDCIYSSGLLCFPAVWISKNKGDDAAPVICNPSTGHYSILPKLRMDKKTRSFLGFDPIEKQFKVLFMMGIVGSERVNLIMTLGTGKLRWRNIQCPFTLNPFRLCEGICINGVLYYLAKHIDERNQKCYVIVCFDVRYEKSKFLDSVCLFDQLINYKGKLGGFYLNYASSDGFPLKLTMWILEDVEKQEWSKYVYTVWDESKTVKVDHKLSVVGMTARGDIVLAEKDTSNLLYVFYFNPERNTLQSVKITGFEYHGKVSVFLDHVEDLNVNDTKILKSSVYAPLQQDRPTFESSNKFDALCLSDDDD
;
A
#
# COMPACT_ATOMS: atom_id res chain seq x y z
N MET A 1 -11.78 6.19 -17.13
CA MET A 1 -11.05 4.92 -16.91
C MET A 1 -9.56 5.21 -16.99
N PHE A 2 -8.78 4.97 -15.93
CA PHE A 2 -7.33 5.13 -15.98
C PHE A 2 -6.70 4.08 -16.91
N PRO A 3 -5.61 4.39 -17.64
CA PRO A 3 -4.94 3.41 -18.50
C PRO A 3 -4.36 2.27 -17.66
N ARG A 4 -4.27 1.07 -18.26
CA ARG A 4 -3.75 -0.13 -17.59
C ARG A 4 -2.31 0.10 -17.11
N SER A 5 -2.09 -0.03 -15.80
CA SER A 5 -0.76 -0.19 -15.19
C SER A 5 -0.44 -1.68 -15.10
N PRO A 6 0.76 -2.13 -15.50
CA PRO A 6 1.19 -3.52 -15.31
C PRO A 6 1.63 -3.80 -13.86
N TYR A 7 1.70 -2.77 -13.01
CA TYR A 7 2.09 -2.86 -11.60
C TYR A 7 0.93 -2.47 -10.69
N ASP A 8 0.94 -3.04 -9.48
CA ASP A 8 0.00 -2.70 -8.42
C ASP A 8 0.11 -1.21 -8.06
N CYS A 9 -1.04 -0.61 -7.74
CA CYS A 9 -1.08 0.75 -7.25
C CYS A 9 -0.57 0.82 -5.82
N ILE A 10 0.11 1.92 -5.50
CA ILE A 10 0.66 2.20 -4.18
C ILE A 10 -0.26 3.21 -3.51
N TYR A 11 -0.59 2.99 -2.24
CA TYR A 11 -1.43 3.89 -1.47
C TYR A 11 -0.66 4.50 -0.31
N SER A 12 -0.91 5.78 -0.04
CA SER A 12 -0.53 6.41 1.23
C SER A 12 -1.48 7.58 1.48
N SER A 13 -2.09 7.60 2.66
CA SER A 13 -2.83 8.74 3.22
C SER A 13 -3.74 9.43 2.20
N GLY A 14 -4.68 8.72 1.58
CA GLY A 14 -5.64 9.30 0.64
C GLY A 14 -5.19 9.44 -0.82
N LEU A 15 -3.91 9.24 -1.14
CA LEU A 15 -3.42 9.26 -2.52
C LEU A 15 -3.02 7.87 -3.02
N LEU A 16 -3.35 7.61 -4.29
CA LEU A 16 -2.88 6.47 -5.06
C LEU A 16 -1.76 6.92 -6.01
N CYS A 17 -0.74 6.08 -6.15
CA CYS A 17 0.33 6.22 -7.12
C CYS A 17 0.38 4.97 -8.01
N PHE A 18 0.25 5.16 -9.32
CA PHE A 18 0.45 4.15 -10.34
C PHE A 18 1.87 4.32 -10.90
N PRO A 19 2.79 3.36 -10.65
CA PRO A 19 4.20 3.54 -11.01
C PRO A 19 4.46 3.71 -12.50
N ALA A 20 3.65 3.05 -13.34
CA ALA A 20 3.84 3.07 -14.80
C ALA A 20 2.49 3.04 -15.53
N VAL A 21 2.12 4.17 -16.10
CA VAL A 21 0.92 4.32 -16.92
C VAL A 21 1.32 4.70 -18.35
N TRP A 22 0.87 3.92 -19.34
CA TRP A 22 1.07 4.22 -20.75
C TRP A 22 -0.02 5.18 -21.23
N ILE A 23 0.33 6.46 -21.35
CA ILE A 23 -0.61 7.53 -21.71
C ILE A 23 -0.68 7.72 -23.23
N SER A 24 0.43 7.51 -23.93
CA SER A 24 0.50 7.58 -25.40
C SER A 24 0.29 6.20 -26.02
N LYS A 25 -0.38 6.16 -27.18
CA LYS A 25 -0.58 4.93 -27.97
C LYS A 25 0.61 4.60 -28.86
N ASN A 26 1.62 5.47 -28.95
CA ASN A 26 2.77 5.26 -29.81
C ASN A 26 3.71 4.20 -29.21
N LYS A 27 4.06 3.20 -30.02
CA LYS A 27 5.06 2.19 -29.65
C LYS A 27 6.42 2.88 -29.47
N GLY A 28 6.92 2.93 -28.24
CA GLY A 28 8.24 3.47 -27.90
C GLY A 28 8.25 4.67 -26.94
N ASP A 29 7.09 5.25 -26.62
CA ASP A 29 6.98 6.25 -25.56
C ASP A 29 7.23 5.62 -24.20
N ASP A 30 7.95 6.28 -23.28
CA ASP A 30 8.14 5.85 -21.89
C ASP A 30 6.87 6.02 -21.04
N ALA A 31 6.70 5.11 -20.07
CA ALA A 31 5.60 5.15 -19.11
C ALA A 31 5.80 6.32 -18.14
N ALA A 32 4.70 6.90 -17.69
CA ALA A 32 4.74 7.95 -16.67
C ALA A 32 4.10 7.44 -15.38
N PRO A 33 4.68 7.75 -14.21
CA PRO A 33 3.96 7.58 -12.96
C PRO A 33 2.77 8.54 -12.90
N VAL A 34 1.66 8.09 -12.33
CA VAL A 34 0.45 8.90 -12.17
C VAL A 34 0.02 8.85 -10.72
N ILE A 35 -0.27 10.01 -10.15
CA ILE A 35 -0.85 10.13 -8.81
C ILE A 35 -2.29 10.56 -8.96
N CYS A 36 -3.19 9.96 -8.18
CA CYS A 36 -4.57 10.40 -8.11
C CYS A 36 -5.11 10.38 -6.68
N ASN A 37 -6.09 11.25 -6.45
CA ASN A 37 -6.99 11.18 -5.32
C ASN A 37 -8.23 10.41 -5.78
N PRO A 38 -8.49 9.20 -5.23
CA PRO A 38 -9.63 8.38 -5.65
C PRO A 38 -10.97 9.00 -5.25
N SER A 39 -11.05 9.79 -4.19
CA SER A 39 -12.29 10.46 -3.75
C SER A 39 -12.71 11.59 -4.68
N THR A 40 -11.74 12.34 -5.22
CA THR A 40 -12.04 13.50 -6.09
C THR A 40 -11.90 13.19 -7.58
N GLY A 41 -11.27 12.07 -7.93
CA GLY A 41 -10.91 11.71 -9.30
C GLY A 41 -9.91 12.66 -9.95
N HIS A 42 -9.27 13.54 -9.18
CA HIS A 42 -8.18 14.37 -9.67
C HIS A 42 -6.88 13.58 -9.74
N TYR A 43 -6.06 13.89 -10.73
CA TYR A 43 -4.79 13.23 -10.97
C TYR A 43 -3.73 14.19 -11.50
N SER A 44 -2.49 13.74 -11.43
CA SER A 44 -1.34 14.36 -12.07
C SER A 44 -0.41 13.31 -12.65
N ILE A 45 0.10 13.60 -13.84
CA ILE A 45 1.14 12.81 -14.51
C ILE A 45 2.49 13.35 -14.05
N LEU A 46 3.32 12.48 -13.48
CA LEU A 46 4.67 12.85 -13.06
C LEU A 46 5.65 12.83 -14.25
N PRO A 47 6.77 13.55 -14.17
CA PRO A 47 7.85 13.46 -15.15
C PRO A 47 8.24 12.01 -15.44
N LYS A 48 8.27 11.65 -16.73
CA LYS A 48 8.55 10.29 -17.22
C LYS A 48 9.88 9.76 -16.68
N LEU A 49 9.92 8.46 -16.43
CA LEU A 49 11.12 7.73 -16.06
C LEU A 49 11.19 6.46 -16.90
N ARG A 50 12.41 6.05 -17.24
CA ARG A 50 12.63 4.78 -17.93
C ARG A 50 12.44 3.64 -16.93
N MET A 51 11.28 3.00 -16.99
CA MET A 51 10.91 1.89 -16.13
C MET A 51 11.49 0.57 -16.65
N ASP A 52 12.08 -0.23 -15.78
CA ASP A 52 12.36 -1.65 -16.04
C ASP A 52 11.62 -2.56 -15.04
N LYS A 53 11.73 -3.88 -15.22
CA LYS A 53 11.09 -4.87 -14.31
C LYS A 53 11.62 -4.83 -12.87
N LYS A 54 12.82 -4.26 -12.65
CA LYS A 54 13.50 -4.21 -11.36
C LYS A 54 13.23 -2.91 -10.61
N THR A 55 12.67 -1.93 -11.29
CA THR A 55 12.31 -0.63 -10.73
C THR A 55 11.13 -0.77 -9.77
N ARG A 56 11.18 -0.06 -8.64
CA ARG A 56 10.04 0.06 -7.72
C ARG A 56 9.81 1.51 -7.34
N SER A 57 8.56 1.82 -7.06
CA SER A 57 8.14 3.11 -6.56
C SER A 57 7.50 2.92 -5.19
N PHE A 58 7.58 3.94 -4.36
CA PHE A 58 6.94 3.99 -3.05
C PHE A 58 6.38 5.39 -2.85
N LEU A 59 5.26 5.46 -2.13
CA LEU A 59 4.63 6.73 -1.77
C LEU A 59 4.72 6.88 -0.26
N GLY A 60 5.30 7.98 0.18
CA GLY A 60 5.37 8.37 1.59
C GLY A 60 4.63 9.69 1.81
N PHE A 61 4.07 9.83 3.01
CA PHE A 61 3.43 11.05 3.47
C PHE A 61 4.05 11.50 4.78
N ASP A 62 4.53 12.74 4.83
CA ASP A 62 4.92 13.40 6.07
C ASP A 62 3.70 14.10 6.67
N PRO A 63 3.19 13.64 7.83
CA PRO A 63 2.00 14.22 8.45
C PRO A 63 2.22 15.59 9.08
N ILE A 64 3.45 16.01 9.42
CA ILE A 64 3.64 17.33 10.09
C ILE A 64 3.91 18.45 9.09
N GLU A 65 4.70 18.24 8.03
CA GLU A 65 4.79 19.21 6.93
C GLU A 65 3.68 19.03 5.88
N LYS A 66 2.84 18.00 6.03
CA LYS A 66 1.73 17.66 5.13
C LYS A 66 2.20 17.53 3.68
N GLN A 67 3.25 16.74 3.50
CA GLN A 67 3.96 16.65 2.24
C GLN A 67 4.11 15.22 1.77
N PHE A 68 3.71 14.97 0.53
CA PHE A 68 3.94 13.68 -0.11
C PHE A 68 5.28 13.63 -0.81
N LYS A 69 5.93 12.47 -0.77
CA LYS A 69 7.13 12.18 -1.53
C LYS A 69 7.01 10.83 -2.22
N VAL A 70 7.45 10.78 -3.48
CA VAL A 70 7.57 9.54 -4.24
C VAL A 70 9.03 9.14 -4.25
N LEU A 71 9.32 7.99 -3.66
CA LEU A 71 10.63 7.36 -3.74
C LEU A 71 10.63 6.40 -4.93
N PHE A 72 11.65 6.50 -5.76
CA PHE A 72 11.83 5.71 -6.95
C PHE A 72 13.20 5.06 -6.92
N MET A 73 13.23 3.74 -6.84
CA MET A 73 14.48 2.99 -6.82
C MET A 73 14.68 2.31 -8.17
N MET A 74 15.71 2.73 -8.89
CA MET A 74 16.15 2.01 -10.09
C MET A 74 17.00 0.80 -9.70
N GLY A 75 17.15 -0.11 -10.66
CA GLY A 75 18.22 -1.10 -10.60
C GLY A 75 19.61 -0.45 -10.72
N ILE A 76 20.57 -1.24 -11.17
CA ILE A 76 21.94 -0.78 -11.42
C ILE A 76 22.01 -0.18 -12.82
N VAL A 77 22.44 1.08 -12.95
CA VAL A 77 22.77 1.71 -14.24
C VAL A 77 24.29 1.80 -14.33
N GLY A 78 24.91 0.99 -15.20
CA GLY A 78 26.37 0.86 -15.23
C GLY A 78 26.90 0.20 -13.94
N SER A 79 27.67 0.95 -13.15
CA SER A 79 28.16 0.55 -11.82
C SER A 79 27.45 1.25 -10.65
N GLU A 80 26.57 2.22 -10.93
CA GLU A 80 25.99 3.09 -9.91
C GLU A 80 24.52 2.77 -9.66
N ARG A 81 24.12 2.91 -8.40
CA ARG A 81 22.73 2.75 -7.95
C ARG A 81 22.07 4.12 -7.96
N VAL A 82 20.98 4.24 -8.71
CA VAL A 82 20.25 5.49 -8.84
C VAL A 82 18.94 5.38 -8.07
N ASN A 83 18.84 6.13 -6.98
CA ASN A 83 17.58 6.31 -6.26
C ASN A 83 17.15 7.75 -6.44
N LEU A 84 15.92 7.95 -6.88
CA LEU A 84 15.33 9.24 -7.13
C LEU A 84 14.22 9.49 -6.11
N ILE A 85 14.09 10.75 -5.71
CA ILE A 85 12.93 11.18 -4.94
C ILE A 85 12.29 12.38 -5.61
N MET A 86 10.98 12.48 -5.47
CA MET A 86 10.21 13.63 -5.88
C MET A 86 9.32 14.07 -4.73
N THR A 87 9.37 15.35 -4.41
CA THR A 87 8.43 15.99 -3.50
C THR A 87 7.23 16.50 -4.29
N LEU A 88 6.02 16.23 -3.82
CA LEU A 88 4.79 16.71 -4.45
C LEU A 88 4.34 18.03 -3.82
N GLY A 89 3.70 18.89 -4.62
CA GLY A 89 3.04 20.10 -4.14
C GLY A 89 3.97 21.30 -3.91
N THR A 90 5.29 21.13 -4.08
CA THR A 90 6.28 22.21 -3.96
C THR A 90 6.88 22.57 -5.32
N GLY A 91 6.52 23.75 -5.84
CA GLY A 91 7.12 24.32 -7.06
C GLY A 91 7.04 23.40 -8.30
N LYS A 92 8.16 23.25 -8.99
CA LYS A 92 8.27 22.43 -10.21
C LYS A 92 8.60 20.97 -9.86
N LEU A 93 7.74 20.05 -10.28
CA LEU A 93 7.96 18.60 -10.14
C LEU A 93 9.26 18.19 -10.84
N ARG A 94 10.25 17.75 -10.06
CA ARG A 94 11.54 17.27 -10.54
C ARG A 94 12.05 16.11 -9.70
N TRP A 95 12.63 15.12 -10.37
CA TRP A 95 13.36 14.05 -9.73
C TRP A 95 14.73 14.58 -9.27
N ARG A 96 15.17 14.15 -8.10
CA ARG A 96 16.54 14.38 -7.62
C ARG A 96 17.12 13.10 -7.04
N ASN A 97 18.43 12.94 -7.18
CA ASN A 97 19.15 11.82 -6.63
C ASN A 97 19.14 11.87 -5.10
N ILE A 98 19.00 10.71 -4.49
CA ILE A 98 19.26 10.50 -3.07
C ILE A 98 20.17 9.30 -2.88
N GLN A 99 20.94 9.32 -1.80
CA GLN A 99 21.76 8.18 -1.43
C GLN A 99 20.91 7.21 -0.63
N CYS A 100 20.60 6.05 -1.21
CA CYS A 100 20.03 4.92 -0.50
C CYS A 100 20.92 3.70 -0.72
N PRO A 101 21.46 3.09 0.36
CA PRO A 101 22.53 2.10 0.24
C PRO A 101 22.10 0.70 -0.24
N PHE A 102 20.80 0.42 -0.45
CA PHE A 102 20.30 -0.96 -0.64
C PHE A 102 19.71 -1.21 -2.02
N THR A 103 19.74 -2.49 -2.43
CA THR A 103 19.03 -2.96 -3.62
C THR A 103 17.66 -3.51 -3.27
N LEU A 104 16.74 -3.41 -4.22
CA LEU A 104 15.44 -4.07 -4.13
C LEU A 104 15.59 -5.60 -4.10
N ASN A 105 14.69 -6.25 -3.37
CA ASN A 105 14.57 -7.70 -3.41
C ASN A 105 14.00 -8.13 -4.78
N PRO A 106 14.63 -9.06 -5.52
CA PRO A 106 14.05 -9.61 -6.74
C PRO A 106 12.87 -10.57 -6.47
N PHE A 107 12.67 -11.03 -5.23
CA PHE A 107 11.59 -11.93 -4.86
C PHE A 107 10.39 -11.19 -4.28
N ARG A 108 9.24 -11.35 -4.95
CA ARG A 108 7.88 -10.91 -4.59
C ARG A 108 7.71 -9.38 -4.51
N LEU A 109 6.44 -8.98 -4.64
CA LEU A 109 5.94 -7.61 -4.67
C LEU A 109 6.51 -6.84 -3.47
N CYS A 110 7.54 -6.01 -3.69
CA CYS A 110 8.06 -5.10 -2.66
C CYS A 110 7.02 -4.01 -2.40
N GLU A 111 5.95 -4.35 -1.69
CA GLU A 111 4.97 -3.41 -1.19
C GLU A 111 5.59 -2.75 0.06
N GLY A 112 5.80 -1.44 -0.03
CA GLY A 112 6.15 -0.63 1.14
C GLY A 112 4.89 -0.08 1.78
N ILE A 113 4.98 0.25 3.05
CA ILE A 113 3.90 0.87 3.82
C ILE A 113 4.41 2.13 4.49
N CYS A 114 3.63 3.21 4.41
CA CYS A 114 3.94 4.45 5.12
C CYS A 114 3.10 4.52 6.40
N ILE A 115 3.77 4.61 7.55
CA ILE A 115 3.15 4.68 8.87
C ILE A 115 3.74 5.89 9.59
N ASN A 116 2.90 6.84 10.00
CA ASN A 116 3.29 7.99 10.83
C ASN A 116 4.51 8.78 10.32
N GLY A 117 4.63 9.01 9.01
CA GLY A 117 5.77 9.75 8.44
C GLY A 117 7.00 8.92 8.10
N VAL A 118 6.98 7.61 8.37
CA VAL A 118 8.07 6.68 8.05
C VAL A 118 7.58 5.69 6.99
N LEU A 119 8.32 5.61 5.89
CA LEU A 119 8.10 4.62 4.83
C LEU A 119 8.94 3.37 5.12
N TYR A 120 8.28 2.25 5.31
CA TYR A 120 8.88 0.94 5.54
C TYR A 120 8.80 0.09 4.28
N TYR A 121 9.90 -0.54 3.89
CA TYR A 121 9.90 -1.50 2.79
C TYR A 121 10.97 -2.58 2.95
N LEU A 122 10.70 -3.74 2.38
CA LEU A 122 11.65 -4.86 2.36
C LEU A 122 12.72 -4.63 1.28
N ALA A 123 13.99 -4.74 1.68
CA ALA A 123 15.13 -4.62 0.78
C ALA A 123 16.10 -5.79 0.95
N LYS A 124 16.92 -5.97 -0.08
CA LYS A 124 17.99 -6.96 -0.08
C LYS A 124 19.33 -6.27 0.09
N HIS A 125 20.07 -6.75 1.08
CA HIS A 125 21.45 -6.37 1.37
C HIS A 125 22.41 -7.44 0.89
N ILE A 126 23.60 -7.03 0.49
CA ILE A 126 24.76 -7.91 0.31
C ILE A 126 25.76 -7.46 1.35
N ASP A 127 26.07 -8.32 2.32
CA ASP A 127 27.03 -8.01 3.37
C ASP A 127 28.47 -8.03 2.85
N GLU A 128 29.43 -7.67 3.72
CA GLU A 128 30.86 -7.64 3.40
C GLU A 128 31.42 -9.01 2.99
N ARG A 129 30.71 -10.11 3.32
CA ARG A 129 31.07 -11.49 2.97
C ARG A 129 30.39 -11.96 1.69
N ASN A 130 29.79 -11.05 0.92
CA ASN A 130 28.98 -11.33 -0.26
C ASN A 130 27.74 -12.22 -0.01
N GLN A 131 27.28 -12.30 1.24
CA GLN A 131 26.06 -13.02 1.59
C GLN A 131 24.83 -12.12 1.45
N LYS A 132 23.73 -12.71 0.98
CA LYS A 132 22.47 -12.02 0.73
C LYS A 132 21.65 -12.03 2.01
N CYS A 133 21.45 -10.86 2.60
CA CYS A 133 20.58 -10.68 3.76
C CYS A 133 19.34 -9.87 3.37
N TYR A 134 18.26 -10.03 4.14
CA TYR A 134 17.05 -9.25 3.99
C TYR A 134 16.94 -8.28 5.16
N VAL A 135 16.57 -7.04 4.86
CA VAL A 135 16.46 -5.96 5.84
C VAL A 135 15.16 -5.22 5.61
N ILE A 136 14.65 -4.58 6.67
CA ILE A 136 13.59 -3.59 6.54
C ILE A 136 14.25 -2.22 6.52
N VAL A 137 13.98 -1.45 5.46
CA VAL A 137 14.42 -0.06 5.39
C VAL A 137 13.34 0.82 6.00
N CYS A 138 13.74 1.67 6.94
CA CYS A 138 12.91 2.69 7.57
C CYS A 138 13.32 4.04 7.01
N PHE A 139 12.59 4.55 6.03
CA PHE A 139 12.87 5.82 5.38
C PHE A 139 12.01 6.92 6.01
N ASP A 140 12.66 7.83 6.74
CA ASP A 140 11.99 9.02 7.26
C ASP A 140 11.61 9.93 6.10
N VAL A 141 10.31 10.14 5.88
CA VAL A 141 9.81 10.89 4.71
C VAL A 141 10.22 12.35 4.81
N ARG A 142 10.24 12.96 6.00
CA ARG A 142 10.61 14.37 6.14
C ARG A 142 12.08 14.59 5.87
N TYR A 143 12.93 13.90 6.63
CA TYR A 143 14.37 14.12 6.63
C TYR A 143 15.09 13.37 5.51
N GLU A 144 14.41 12.42 4.87
CA GLU A 144 14.90 11.61 3.76
C GLU A 144 16.14 10.81 4.16
N LYS A 145 16.08 10.28 5.37
CA LYS A 145 17.14 9.47 5.96
C LYS A 145 16.63 8.06 6.17
N SER A 146 17.48 7.10 5.83
CA SER A 146 17.18 5.69 6.05
C SER A 146 17.85 5.19 7.31
N LYS A 147 17.09 4.48 8.14
CA LYS A 147 17.58 3.53 9.13
C LYS A 147 17.27 2.11 8.66
N PHE A 148 17.93 1.12 9.25
CA PHE A 148 17.78 -0.29 8.87
C PHE A 148 17.46 -1.11 10.09
N LEU A 149 16.53 -2.05 9.90
CA LEU A 149 16.21 -3.06 10.89
C LEU A 149 16.62 -4.42 10.32
N ASP A 150 17.28 -5.21 11.15
CA ASP A 150 17.59 -6.57 10.80
C ASP A 150 16.28 -7.36 10.70
N SER A 151 16.07 -8.03 9.58
CA SER A 151 14.83 -8.76 9.36
C SER A 151 14.83 -10.01 10.23
N VAL A 152 13.96 -10.07 11.23
CA VAL A 152 13.78 -11.24 12.09
C VAL A 152 13.31 -12.46 11.27
N CYS A 153 12.55 -12.22 10.20
CA CYS A 153 11.99 -13.24 9.31
C CYS A 153 11.83 -12.71 7.87
N LEU A 154 11.63 -13.60 6.91
CA LEU A 154 11.13 -13.26 5.57
C LEU A 154 9.60 -13.16 5.63
N PHE A 155 9.07 -11.95 5.74
CA PHE A 155 7.62 -11.70 5.74
C PHE A 155 7.03 -11.82 4.33
N ASP A 156 5.78 -12.27 4.23
CA ASP A 156 5.02 -12.18 2.98
C ASP A 156 4.76 -10.72 2.62
N GLN A 157 4.41 -9.90 3.63
CA GLN A 157 4.08 -8.48 3.49
C GLN A 157 4.15 -7.75 4.84
N LEU A 158 4.30 -6.43 4.79
CA LEU A 158 4.30 -5.53 5.93
C LEU A 158 2.88 -5.04 6.23
N ILE A 159 2.59 -4.76 7.50
CA ILE A 159 1.28 -4.31 7.98
C ILE A 159 1.42 -3.14 8.94
N ASN A 160 0.40 -2.29 8.97
CA ASN A 160 0.21 -1.31 10.03
C ASN A 160 -0.64 -1.95 11.13
N TYR A 161 -0.02 -2.15 12.30
CA TYR A 161 -0.67 -2.69 13.49
C TYR A 161 -0.80 -1.59 14.53
N LYS A 162 -1.96 -0.92 14.56
CA LYS A 162 -2.24 0.19 15.50
C LYS A 162 -1.13 1.27 15.52
N GLY A 163 -0.64 1.65 14.34
CA GLY A 163 0.43 2.65 14.19
C GLY A 163 1.85 2.10 14.36
N LYS A 164 2.01 0.80 14.63
CA LYS A 164 3.30 0.12 14.69
C LYS A 164 3.55 -0.68 13.42
N LEU A 165 4.82 -0.82 13.06
CA LEU A 165 5.23 -1.70 11.98
C LEU A 165 5.02 -3.16 12.41
N GLY A 166 4.41 -3.95 11.54
CA GLY A 166 4.46 -5.39 11.65
C GLY A 166 4.79 -6.07 10.32
N GLY A 167 5.14 -7.34 10.41
CA GLY A 167 5.23 -8.25 9.26
C GLY A 167 4.44 -9.52 9.55
N PHE A 168 3.94 -10.17 8.51
CA PHE A 168 3.18 -11.40 8.67
C PHE A 168 3.55 -12.47 7.64
N TYR A 169 3.16 -13.70 7.95
CA TYR A 169 3.17 -14.83 7.03
C TYR A 169 1.89 -15.66 7.25
N LEU A 170 1.26 -16.06 6.14
CA LEU A 170 0.04 -16.87 6.14
C LEU A 170 0.38 -18.31 5.76
N ASN A 171 -0.04 -19.27 6.59
CA ASN A 171 -0.06 -20.69 6.23
C ASN A 171 -1.49 -21.17 6.12
N TYR A 172 -1.77 -21.98 5.11
CA TYR A 172 -3.08 -22.60 4.93
C TYR A 172 -2.95 -24.08 5.25
N ALA A 173 -3.87 -24.62 6.04
CA ALA A 173 -3.87 -26.04 6.37
C ALA A 173 -4.61 -26.89 5.33
N SER A 174 -5.36 -26.26 4.43
CA SER A 174 -6.33 -26.89 3.53
C SER A 174 -6.46 -26.12 2.23
N SER A 175 -6.93 -26.80 1.18
CA SER A 175 -7.05 -26.21 -0.14
C SER A 175 -8.21 -25.22 -0.31
N ASP A 176 -9.20 -25.28 0.57
CA ASP A 176 -10.30 -24.30 0.63
C ASP A 176 -9.89 -22.96 1.25
N GLY A 177 -8.70 -22.91 1.86
CA GLY A 177 -8.11 -21.71 2.44
C GLY A 177 -8.41 -21.50 3.94
N PHE A 178 -9.20 -22.37 4.58
CA PHE A 178 -9.42 -22.35 6.03
C PHE A 178 -9.40 -23.77 6.64
N PRO A 179 -8.74 -23.99 7.80
CA PRO A 179 -8.15 -22.98 8.66
C PRO A 179 -6.83 -22.44 8.09
N LEU A 180 -6.59 -21.16 8.36
CA LEU A 180 -5.31 -20.54 8.11
C LEU A 180 -4.64 -20.18 9.44
N LYS A 181 -3.31 -20.27 9.45
CA LYS A 181 -2.47 -19.85 10.54
C LYS A 181 -1.79 -18.55 10.17
N LEU A 182 -2.22 -17.48 10.82
CA LEU A 182 -1.65 -16.15 10.70
C LEU A 182 -0.56 -15.99 11.76
N THR A 183 0.69 -15.83 11.32
CA THR A 183 1.79 -15.49 12.23
C THR A 183 2.25 -14.06 11.97
N MET A 184 2.32 -13.27 13.02
CA MET A 184 2.63 -11.84 12.96
C MET A 184 3.80 -11.51 13.90
N TRP A 185 4.62 -10.56 13.48
CA TRP A 185 5.64 -9.93 14.30
C TRP A 185 5.39 -8.44 14.32
N ILE A 186 5.25 -7.87 15.51
CA ILE A 186 5.03 -6.42 15.70
C ILE A 186 6.28 -5.82 16.34
N LEU A 187 6.78 -4.74 15.75
CA LEU A 187 7.91 -3.99 16.27
C LEU A 187 7.45 -3.12 17.43
N GLU A 188 7.87 -3.46 18.64
CA GLU A 188 7.49 -2.75 19.86
C GLU A 188 8.41 -1.56 20.14
N ASP A 189 9.71 -1.75 19.92
CA ASP A 189 10.75 -0.73 20.10
C ASP A 189 11.68 -0.74 18.88
N VAL A 190 11.69 0.38 18.14
CA VAL A 190 12.47 0.56 16.92
C VAL A 190 13.98 0.61 17.22
N GLU A 191 14.37 1.25 18.31
CA GLU A 191 15.79 1.49 18.62
C GLU A 191 16.43 0.23 19.21
N LYS A 192 15.69 -0.53 20.02
CA LYS A 192 16.14 -1.82 20.55
C LYS A 192 15.89 -3.00 19.60
N GLN A 193 15.10 -2.79 18.54
CA GLN A 193 14.64 -3.83 17.62
C GLN A 193 13.92 -4.98 18.35
N GLU A 194 13.04 -4.64 19.30
CA GLU A 194 12.27 -5.63 20.06
C GLU A 194 10.98 -5.98 19.31
N TRP A 195 10.75 -7.28 19.11
CA TRP A 195 9.60 -7.79 18.36
C TRP A 195 8.73 -8.72 19.20
N SER A 196 7.43 -8.48 19.18
CA SER A 196 6.42 -9.39 19.74
C SER A 196 5.90 -10.33 18.65
N LYS A 197 5.86 -11.63 18.94
CA LYS A 197 5.32 -12.64 18.03
C LYS A 197 3.91 -13.05 18.44
N TYR A 198 2.98 -13.00 17.49
CA TYR A 198 1.60 -13.45 17.66
C TYR A 198 1.29 -14.56 16.65
N VAL A 199 0.54 -15.58 17.09
CA VAL A 199 0.15 -16.72 16.27
C VAL A 199 -1.34 -16.95 16.46
N TYR A 200 -2.11 -16.82 15.38
CA TYR A 200 -3.55 -17.01 15.38
C TYR A 200 -3.92 -18.14 14.42
N THR A 201 -4.91 -18.95 14.82
CA THR A 201 -5.56 -19.89 13.90
C THR A 201 -6.93 -19.34 13.58
N VAL A 202 -7.13 -18.96 12.33
CA VAL A 202 -8.37 -18.36 11.84
C VAL A 202 -9.20 -19.45 11.18
N TRP A 203 -10.43 -19.60 11.65
CA TRP A 203 -11.40 -20.58 11.17
C TRP A 203 -12.56 -19.87 10.48
N ASP A 204 -13.05 -20.44 9.37
CA ASP A 204 -14.37 -20.11 8.84
C ASP A 204 -15.36 -21.18 9.31
N GLU A 205 -16.13 -20.86 10.36
CA GLU A 205 -17.15 -21.76 10.89
C GLU A 205 -18.29 -22.01 9.90
N SER A 206 -18.55 -21.05 8.99
CA SER A 206 -19.60 -21.18 7.99
C SER A 206 -19.24 -22.21 6.91
N LYS A 207 -17.94 -22.40 6.63
CA LYS A 207 -17.39 -23.18 5.50
C LYS A 207 -18.00 -22.81 4.14
N THR A 208 -18.58 -21.63 4.03
CA THR A 208 -19.31 -21.21 2.83
C THR A 208 -18.39 -20.54 1.82
N VAL A 209 -17.26 -19.98 2.27
CA VAL A 209 -16.34 -19.21 1.42
C VAL A 209 -15.04 -19.98 1.19
N LYS A 210 -14.70 -20.20 -0.08
CA LYS A 210 -13.43 -20.81 -0.50
C LYS A 210 -12.54 -19.74 -1.10
N VAL A 211 -11.34 -19.57 -0.55
CA VAL A 211 -10.44 -18.44 -0.87
C VAL A 211 -9.17 -18.86 -1.60
N ASP A 212 -9.02 -20.16 -1.93
CA ASP A 212 -7.93 -20.75 -2.75
C ASP A 212 -6.53 -20.20 -2.44
N HIS A 213 -6.21 -20.02 -1.15
CA HIS A 213 -4.92 -19.51 -0.66
C HIS A 213 -4.52 -18.09 -1.11
N LYS A 214 -5.48 -17.29 -1.58
CA LYS A 214 -5.21 -15.97 -2.15
C LYS A 214 -5.43 -14.82 -1.17
N LEU A 215 -5.47 -15.04 0.13
CA LEU A 215 -5.64 -13.94 1.08
C LEU A 215 -4.34 -13.14 1.30
N SER A 216 -4.51 -11.83 1.48
CA SER A 216 -3.52 -10.89 2.06
C SER A 216 -4.09 -10.28 3.33
N VAL A 217 -3.23 -9.98 4.30
CA VAL A 217 -3.56 -9.04 5.37
C VAL A 217 -3.40 -7.63 4.83
N VAL A 218 -4.47 -6.84 4.93
CA VAL A 218 -4.49 -5.43 4.51
C VAL A 218 -3.98 -4.53 5.64
N GLY A 219 -4.34 -4.84 6.88
CA GLY A 219 -3.97 -4.10 8.07
C GLY A 219 -4.92 -4.37 9.22
N MET A 220 -5.03 -3.44 10.16
CA MET A 220 -5.90 -3.55 11.33
C MET A 220 -6.79 -2.31 11.48
N THR A 221 -8.07 -2.51 11.75
CA THR A 221 -9.03 -1.43 12.02
C THR A 221 -8.80 -0.81 13.41
N ALA A 222 -9.34 0.38 13.65
CA ALA A 222 -9.33 1.00 14.98
C ALA A 222 -10.00 0.13 16.07
N ARG A 223 -10.92 -0.77 15.69
CA ARG A 223 -11.60 -1.71 16.59
C ARG A 223 -10.74 -2.94 16.93
N GLY A 224 -9.57 -3.07 16.32
CA GLY A 224 -8.68 -4.21 16.52
C GLY A 224 -8.94 -5.39 15.60
N ASP A 225 -9.75 -5.23 14.55
CA ASP A 225 -10.01 -6.30 13.59
C ASP A 225 -8.87 -6.33 12.56
N ILE A 226 -8.25 -7.49 12.39
CA ILE A 226 -7.30 -7.77 11.30
C ILE A 226 -8.11 -8.00 10.04
N VAL A 227 -7.85 -7.20 9.01
CA VAL A 227 -8.58 -7.28 7.74
C VAL A 227 -7.81 -8.12 6.74
N LEU A 228 -8.47 -9.16 6.21
CA LEU A 228 -7.95 -10.01 5.15
C LEU A 228 -8.77 -9.77 3.88
N ALA A 229 -8.11 -9.76 2.72
CA ALA A 229 -8.80 -9.64 1.43
C ALA A 229 -8.20 -10.59 0.41
N GLU A 230 -9.04 -11.12 -0.47
CA GLU A 230 -8.60 -11.93 -1.60
C GLU A 230 -7.79 -11.11 -2.61
N LYS A 231 -6.70 -11.73 -3.10
CA LYS A 231 -5.87 -11.24 -4.20
C LYS A 231 -6.47 -11.70 -5.53
N ASP A 232 -6.40 -10.81 -6.52
CA ASP A 232 -6.65 -11.12 -7.94
C ASP A 232 -8.04 -11.73 -8.22
N THR A 233 -9.10 -11.07 -7.77
CA THR A 233 -10.48 -11.51 -8.00
C THR A 233 -11.10 -10.83 -9.22
N SER A 234 -11.90 -11.57 -9.99
CA SER A 234 -12.43 -11.06 -11.27
C SER A 234 -13.79 -10.36 -11.15
N ASN A 235 -14.70 -10.84 -10.30
CA ASN A 235 -16.09 -10.34 -10.22
C ASN A 235 -16.65 -10.21 -8.79
N LEU A 236 -15.97 -10.81 -7.81
CA LEU A 236 -16.44 -10.98 -6.44
C LEU A 236 -15.25 -10.80 -5.52
N LEU A 237 -15.38 -9.97 -4.49
CA LEU A 237 -14.33 -9.79 -3.49
C LEU A 237 -14.90 -10.15 -2.13
N TYR A 238 -14.26 -11.07 -1.43
CA TYR A 238 -14.50 -11.27 -0.01
C TYR A 238 -13.46 -10.51 0.81
N VAL A 239 -13.96 -9.73 1.76
CA VAL A 239 -13.19 -9.07 2.80
C VAL A 239 -13.56 -9.71 4.13
N PHE A 240 -12.56 -10.13 4.89
CA PHE A 240 -12.75 -10.75 6.19
C PHE A 240 -12.22 -9.85 7.29
N TYR A 241 -12.95 -9.79 8.39
CA TYR A 241 -12.60 -9.07 9.61
C TYR A 241 -12.41 -10.09 10.72
N PHE A 242 -11.15 -10.34 11.09
CA PHE A 242 -10.78 -11.26 12.15
C PHE A 242 -10.44 -10.48 13.41
N ASN A 243 -11.20 -10.69 14.49
CA ASN A 243 -10.90 -10.10 15.78
C ASN A 243 -10.13 -11.11 16.65
N PRO A 244 -8.86 -10.88 16.99
CA PRO A 244 -8.06 -11.83 17.77
C PRO A 244 -8.49 -11.91 19.24
N GLU A 245 -9.09 -10.86 19.81
CA GLU A 245 -9.53 -10.85 21.21
C GLU A 245 -10.81 -11.67 21.41
N ARG A 246 -11.74 -11.54 20.46
CA ARG A 246 -13.01 -12.27 20.46
C ARG A 246 -12.92 -13.62 19.75
N ASN A 247 -11.84 -13.86 19.01
CA ASN A 247 -11.63 -14.99 18.12
C ASN A 247 -12.79 -15.19 17.12
N THR A 248 -13.30 -14.08 16.58
CA THR A 248 -14.42 -14.08 15.63
C THR A 248 -13.94 -13.72 14.23
N LEU A 249 -14.45 -14.43 13.22
CA LEU A 249 -14.26 -14.10 11.81
C LEU A 249 -15.60 -13.65 11.22
N GLN A 250 -15.63 -12.43 10.69
CA GLN A 250 -16.75 -11.95 9.87
C GLN A 250 -16.31 -11.84 8.43
N SER A 251 -17.20 -12.12 7.48
CA SER A 251 -16.95 -11.97 6.05
C SER A 251 -17.97 -11.05 5.42
N VAL A 252 -17.50 -10.21 4.50
CA VAL A 252 -18.33 -9.30 3.71
C VAL A 252 -18.07 -9.59 2.24
N LYS A 253 -19.16 -9.83 1.51
CA LYS A 253 -19.12 -10.03 0.07
C LYS A 253 -19.35 -8.70 -0.64
N ILE A 254 -18.35 -8.25 -1.38
CA ILE A 254 -18.43 -7.06 -2.23
C ILE A 254 -18.64 -7.52 -3.67
N THR A 255 -19.63 -6.93 -4.34
CA THR A 255 -20.04 -7.23 -5.72
C THR A 255 -20.15 -5.93 -6.52
N GLY A 256 -20.37 -6.03 -7.83
CA GLY A 256 -20.51 -4.86 -8.71
C GLY A 256 -19.22 -4.45 -9.43
N PHE A 257 -18.21 -5.31 -9.43
CA PHE A 257 -17.02 -5.13 -10.26
C PHE A 257 -17.34 -5.56 -11.70
N GLU A 258 -17.34 -4.61 -12.64
CA GLU A 258 -17.38 -4.92 -14.07
C GLU A 258 -15.97 -5.24 -14.58
N TYR A 259 -15.85 -6.37 -15.30
CA TYR A 259 -14.64 -6.86 -15.96
C TYR A 259 -13.50 -7.40 -15.06
N HIS A 260 -12.74 -8.37 -15.62
CA HIS A 260 -11.54 -9.01 -15.09
C HIS A 260 -10.40 -8.02 -14.74
N GLY A 261 -10.56 -7.27 -13.64
CA GLY A 261 -9.57 -6.37 -13.07
C GLY A 261 -8.85 -6.99 -11.87
N LYS A 262 -7.77 -6.35 -11.43
CA LYS A 262 -7.17 -6.63 -10.11
C LYS A 262 -7.77 -5.65 -9.12
N VAL A 263 -8.24 -6.15 -7.98
CA VAL A 263 -8.78 -5.32 -6.90
C VAL A 263 -7.71 -5.16 -5.81
N SER A 264 -7.56 -3.93 -5.31
CA SER A 264 -6.71 -3.61 -4.17
C SER A 264 -7.58 -3.02 -3.07
N VAL A 265 -7.33 -3.45 -1.83
CA VAL A 265 -8.05 -2.97 -0.64
C VAL A 265 -7.08 -2.15 0.19
N PHE A 266 -7.53 -0.98 0.65
CA PHE A 266 -6.78 -0.09 1.52
C PHE A 266 -7.64 0.24 2.73
N LEU A 267 -7.01 0.34 3.90
CA LEU A 267 -7.67 0.75 5.14
C LEU A 267 -7.41 2.22 5.43
N ASP A 268 -8.27 2.78 6.28
CA ASP A 268 -8.15 4.12 6.83
C ASP A 268 -7.94 5.17 5.72
N HIS A 269 -8.80 5.11 4.70
CA HIS A 269 -8.80 6.11 3.62
C HIS A 269 -9.07 7.49 4.20
N VAL A 270 -8.18 8.43 3.93
CA VAL A 270 -8.31 9.82 4.37
C VAL A 270 -8.80 10.66 3.20
N GLU A 271 -10.02 11.18 3.29
CA GLU A 271 -10.61 11.99 2.22
C GLU A 271 -9.97 13.38 2.11
N ASP A 272 -9.64 13.99 3.25
CA ASP A 272 -9.03 15.31 3.33
C ASP A 272 -7.90 15.36 4.36
N LEU A 273 -6.69 15.59 3.88
CA LEU A 273 -5.50 15.78 4.72
C LEU A 273 -5.21 17.25 5.02
N ASN A 274 -6.07 18.18 4.59
CA ASN A 274 -5.81 19.61 4.53
C ASN A 274 -4.49 19.92 3.79
N VAL A 275 -4.20 19.12 2.77
CA VAL A 275 -3.08 19.34 1.84
C VAL A 275 -3.62 20.17 0.68
N ASN A 276 -2.80 21.05 0.11
CA ASN A 276 -3.21 21.81 -1.07
C ASN A 276 -3.17 20.92 -2.33
N ASP A 277 -4.19 20.06 -2.47
CA ASP A 277 -4.32 19.10 -3.56
C ASP A 277 -4.27 19.76 -4.93
N THR A 278 -4.75 21.00 -5.07
CA THR A 278 -4.70 21.73 -6.35
C THR A 278 -3.28 22.02 -6.84
N LYS A 279 -2.29 22.07 -5.93
CA LYS A 279 -0.87 22.18 -6.30
C LYS A 279 -0.30 20.85 -6.78
N ILE A 280 -0.87 19.73 -6.34
CA ILE A 280 -0.40 18.37 -6.63
C ILE A 280 -1.12 17.82 -7.86
N LEU A 281 -2.44 17.86 -7.88
CA LEU A 281 -3.35 17.23 -8.83
C LEU A 281 -3.94 18.31 -9.75
N LYS A 282 -3.63 18.23 -11.04
CA LYS A 282 -3.90 19.30 -12.02
C LYS A 282 -4.94 18.93 -13.07
N SER A 283 -5.35 17.68 -13.10
CA SER A 283 -6.28 17.15 -14.10
C SER A 283 -7.40 16.39 -13.42
N SER A 284 -8.58 16.31 -14.04
CA SER A 284 -9.73 15.57 -13.52
C SER A 284 -10.15 14.50 -14.52
N VAL A 285 -10.40 13.28 -14.05
CA VAL A 285 -10.97 12.21 -14.89
C VAL A 285 -12.41 12.52 -15.28
N TYR A 286 -13.09 13.41 -14.55
CA TYR A 286 -14.47 13.81 -14.80
C TYR A 286 -14.59 15.01 -15.75
N ALA A 287 -13.49 15.67 -16.12
CA ALA A 287 -13.51 16.83 -17.02
C ALA A 287 -14.20 16.57 -18.38
N PRO A 288 -14.06 15.39 -19.02
CA PRO A 288 -14.79 15.10 -20.27
C PRO A 288 -16.26 14.71 -20.08
N LEU A 289 -16.71 14.41 -18.85
CA LEU A 289 -18.04 13.87 -18.55
C LEU A 289 -19.06 14.94 -18.12
N GLN A 290 -18.71 16.23 -18.17
CA GLN A 290 -19.60 17.31 -17.77
C GLN A 290 -20.83 17.52 -18.70
N GLN A 291 -20.98 16.76 -19.79
CA GLN A 291 -22.19 16.85 -20.63
C GLN A 291 -23.33 15.94 -20.20
N ASP A 292 -23.10 14.87 -19.45
CA ASP A 292 -24.18 14.01 -18.93
C ASP A 292 -23.80 13.48 -17.54
N ARG A 293 -24.34 14.09 -16.47
CA ARG A 293 -24.22 13.57 -15.11
C ARG A 293 -25.30 12.49 -14.88
N PRO A 294 -24.95 11.23 -14.64
CA PRO A 294 -25.66 10.44 -13.65
C PRO A 294 -25.12 10.81 -12.26
N THR A 295 -26.02 11.24 -11.39
CA THR A 295 -25.75 11.45 -9.97
C THR A 295 -25.37 10.11 -9.36
N PHE A 296 -24.10 9.93 -8.98
CA PHE A 296 -23.71 8.81 -8.13
C PHE A 296 -24.11 9.16 -6.69
N GLU A 297 -25.18 8.52 -6.21
CA GLU A 297 -25.47 8.49 -4.78
C GLU A 297 -24.38 7.67 -4.09
N SER A 298 -23.65 8.29 -3.17
CA SER A 298 -22.85 7.57 -2.18
C SER A 298 -23.80 6.77 -1.30
N SER A 299 -23.93 5.46 -1.52
CA SER A 299 -24.60 4.59 -0.56
C SER A 299 -23.65 4.31 0.61
N ASN A 300 -23.38 5.33 1.43
CA ASN A 300 -22.84 5.12 2.77
C ASN A 300 -23.97 4.55 3.62
N LYS A 301 -24.13 3.22 3.60
CA LYS A 301 -25.01 2.49 4.52
C LYS A 301 -24.26 2.01 5.77
N PHE A 302 -23.38 2.85 6.29
CA PHE A 302 -22.94 2.79 7.66
C PHE A 302 -23.29 4.11 8.29
N ASP A 303 -24.52 4.21 8.77
CA ASP A 303 -24.93 5.29 9.65
C ASP A 303 -23.95 5.33 10.82
N ALA A 304 -23.35 6.51 11.00
CA ALA A 304 -22.66 6.86 12.21
C ALA A 304 -23.67 6.70 13.35
N LEU A 305 -23.45 5.70 14.21
CA LEU A 305 -24.08 5.69 15.52
C LEU A 305 -23.53 6.88 16.28
N CYS A 306 -24.26 7.99 16.23
CA CYS A 306 -24.09 9.11 17.14
C CYS A 306 -24.16 8.56 18.57
N LEU A 307 -23.14 8.88 19.35
CA LEU A 307 -23.20 8.79 20.80
C LEU A 307 -24.35 9.70 21.25
N SER A 308 -25.37 9.11 21.86
CA SER A 308 -26.30 9.86 22.70
C SER A 308 -25.55 10.22 23.97
N ASP A 309 -25.46 11.53 24.24
CA ASP A 309 -25.19 12.04 25.56
C ASP A 309 -26.33 11.55 26.48
N ASP A 310 -25.99 10.74 27.48
CA ASP A 310 -26.86 10.51 28.63
C ASP A 310 -26.25 11.26 29.81
N ASP A 311 -26.99 12.26 30.26
CA ASP A 311 -26.83 12.98 31.51
C ASP A 311 -26.86 12.01 32.71
N ASP A 312 -25.94 12.23 33.65
CA ASP A 312 -26.17 12.13 35.10
C ASP A 312 -25.24 13.13 35.83
#